data_AF-A0A6P0MMZ8-F1
#
_entry.id   AF-A0A6P0MMZ8-F1
#
_cell.length_a   1.000
_cell.length_b   1.000
_cell.length_c   1.000
_cell.angle_alpha   90.00
_cell.angle_beta   90.00
_cell.angle_gamma   90.00
#
_symmetry.space_group_name_H-M   'P 1'
#
loop_
_entity.id
_entity.type
_entity.pdbx_description
1 polymer ?
#
loop_
_entity_poly.entity_id
_entity_poly.type
_entity_poly.pdbx_seq_one_letter_code
_entity_poly.pdbx_strand_id
1 'polypeptide(L)'
;MREFLSVERDANQIRLRRSTFSGTFLLVEGRSDKLVYDRLVNSSACEVVIVSGKPSSKLRVIAVLEILEQSSFQGILAIVDADFDHLEPSSDSSPNLLHTDTHDLETMLINSSALDKVVAEWGSEDKINNFAQDLRTVLVKAGMCVGYLRWVSQCKGINLTFDGIKFSKFIDETTLQVDESTLIRVC
;
A
#
# COMPACT_ATOMS: atom_id res chain seq x y z
N MET A 1 -13.65 -6.93 23.51
CA MET A 1 -13.40 -5.53 23.93
C MET A 1 -12.35 -4.80 23.08
N ARG A 2 -11.34 -5.48 22.49
CA ARG A 2 -10.40 -4.88 21.52
C ARG A 2 -10.99 -4.65 20.10
N GLU A 3 -12.17 -5.19 19.83
CA GLU A 3 -12.79 -5.19 18.48
C GLU A 3 -13.64 -3.95 18.18
N PHE A 4 -13.76 -3.01 19.13
CA PHE A 4 -14.45 -1.73 18.95
C PHE A 4 -13.52 -0.55 19.23
N LEU A 5 -12.32 -0.58 18.66
CA LEU A 5 -11.57 0.67 18.49
C LEU A 5 -12.37 1.50 17.49
N SER A 6 -13.12 2.47 17.98
CA SER A 6 -13.91 3.36 17.13
C SER A 6 -12.99 4.38 16.44
N VAL A 7 -13.38 4.91 15.29
CA VAL A 7 -12.61 5.91 14.52
C VAL A 7 -12.35 7.16 15.40
N GLU A 8 -13.32 7.53 16.23
CA GLU A 8 -13.25 8.64 17.17
C GLU A 8 -12.14 8.45 18.21
N ARG A 9 -11.85 7.20 18.60
CA ARG A 9 -10.77 6.93 19.55
C ARG A 9 -9.41 7.31 18.96
N ASP A 10 -9.16 6.95 17.71
CA ASP A 10 -7.89 7.26 17.04
C ASP A 10 -7.76 8.77 16.82
N ALA A 11 -8.83 9.44 16.38
CA ALA A 11 -8.88 10.89 16.26
C ALA A 11 -8.62 11.59 17.61
N ASN A 12 -9.25 11.12 18.69
CA ASN A 12 -9.07 11.68 20.03
C ASN A 12 -7.66 11.43 20.58
N GLN A 13 -7.04 10.31 20.25
CA GLN A 13 -5.64 10.03 20.59
C GLN A 13 -4.70 11.06 19.93
N ILE A 14 -4.92 11.38 18.65
CA ILE A 14 -4.15 12.41 17.93
C ILE A 14 -4.38 13.79 18.55
N ARG A 15 -5.64 14.14 18.86
CA ARG A 15 -5.98 15.39 19.57
C ARG A 15 -5.28 15.51 20.91
N LEU A 16 -5.21 14.43 21.69
CA LEU A 16 -4.50 14.44 22.96
C LEU A 16 -2.99 14.66 22.76
N ARG A 17 -2.38 14.02 21.76
CA ARG A 17 -0.95 14.20 21.44
C ARG A 17 -0.59 15.62 21.01
N ARG A 18 -1.54 16.37 20.42
CA ARG A 18 -1.34 17.79 20.07
C ARG A 18 -0.96 18.66 21.28
N SER A 19 -1.29 18.24 22.52
CA SER A 19 -0.88 18.96 23.73
C SER A 19 0.64 18.92 23.99
N THR A 20 1.34 17.92 23.48
CA THR A 20 2.79 17.74 23.67
C THR A 20 3.60 17.85 22.39
N PHE A 21 2.95 17.84 21.22
CA PHE A 21 3.59 17.91 19.92
C PHE A 21 2.90 18.93 19.00
N SER A 22 3.67 19.89 18.49
CA SER A 22 3.17 20.97 17.61
C SER A 22 3.43 20.74 16.12
N GLY A 23 4.06 19.62 15.74
CA GLY A 23 4.38 19.29 14.35
C GLY A 23 3.22 18.65 13.57
N THR A 24 3.52 18.11 12.40
CA THR A 24 2.52 17.45 11.54
C THR A 24 2.31 16.00 11.98
N PHE A 25 1.07 15.51 11.96
CA PHE A 25 0.77 14.09 12.09
C PHE A 25 0.54 13.50 10.68
N LEU A 26 1.35 12.51 10.32
CA LEU A 26 1.19 11.76 9.08
C LEU A 26 0.50 10.43 9.36
N LEU A 27 -0.73 10.27 8.88
CA LEU A 27 -1.54 9.06 9.07
C LEU A 27 -1.22 8.05 7.98
N VAL A 28 -0.99 6.80 8.38
CA VAL A 28 -0.70 5.67 7.47
C VAL A 28 -1.42 4.40 7.93
N GLU A 29 -1.62 3.46 7.02
CA GLU A 29 -2.42 2.25 7.27
C GLU A 29 -1.75 1.24 8.19
N GLY A 30 -0.44 1.04 8.01
CA GLY A 30 0.26 -0.10 8.55
C GLY A 30 1.68 0.18 9.04
N ARG A 31 2.26 -0.87 9.60
CA ARG A 31 3.62 -0.82 10.14
C ARG A 31 4.66 -0.66 9.03
N SER A 32 4.47 -1.32 7.88
CA SER A 32 5.39 -1.23 6.75
C SER A 32 5.49 0.21 6.23
N ASP A 33 4.34 0.87 6.08
CA ASP A 33 4.26 2.29 5.69
C ASP A 33 5.01 3.17 6.67
N LYS A 34 4.74 3.00 7.97
CA LYS A 34 5.43 3.76 9.02
C LYS A 34 6.94 3.60 8.92
N LEU A 35 7.45 2.39 8.69
CA LEU A 35 8.90 2.14 8.59
C LEU A 35 9.54 2.87 7.41
N VAL A 36 8.82 3.05 6.31
CA VAL A 36 9.32 3.80 5.16
C VAL A 36 9.20 5.30 5.42
N TYR A 37 8.02 5.79 5.79
CA TYR A 37 7.78 7.22 5.97
C TYR A 37 8.54 7.82 7.16
N ASP A 38 8.80 7.07 8.24
CA ASP A 38 9.66 7.54 9.35
C ASP A 38 11.07 7.94 8.86
N ARG A 39 11.54 7.37 7.74
CA ARG A 39 12.85 7.70 7.15
C ARG A 39 12.80 8.89 6.19
N LEU A 40 11.61 9.29 5.77
CA LEU A 40 11.38 10.35 4.78
C LEU A 40 10.92 11.66 5.43
N VAL A 41 10.58 11.64 6.73
CA VAL A 41 10.14 12.82 7.47
C VAL A 41 11.17 13.29 8.48
N ASN A 42 11.12 14.58 8.84
CA ASN A 42 11.87 15.09 9.98
C ASN A 42 11.12 14.73 11.27
N SER A 43 11.67 13.83 12.08
CA SER A 43 11.06 13.34 13.32
C SER A 43 10.85 14.41 14.41
N SER A 44 11.52 15.56 14.33
CA SER A 44 11.26 16.69 15.24
C SER A 44 10.03 17.53 14.83
N ALA A 45 9.59 17.40 13.58
CA ALA A 45 8.54 18.22 12.98
C ALA A 45 7.35 17.40 12.43
N CYS A 46 7.48 16.09 12.32
CA CYS A 46 6.45 15.18 11.84
C CYS A 46 6.45 13.87 12.64
N GLU A 47 5.26 13.42 13.03
CA GLU A 47 5.04 12.13 13.67
C GLU A 47 4.19 11.24 12.77
N VAL A 48 4.73 10.08 12.38
CA VAL A 48 3.97 9.08 11.59
C VAL A 48 3.13 8.20 12.53
N VAL A 49 1.83 8.21 12.34
CA VAL A 49 0.82 7.54 13.17
C VAL A 49 0.14 6.43 12.36
N ILE A 50 0.20 5.20 12.87
CA ILE A 50 -0.52 4.08 12.28
C ILE A 50 -1.99 4.16 12.69
N VAL A 51 -2.88 4.16 11.70
CA VAL A 51 -4.33 4.05 11.87
C VAL A 51 -4.77 2.81 11.09
N SER A 52 -5.07 1.73 11.81
CA SER A 52 -5.37 0.42 11.22
C SER A 52 -6.63 -0.18 11.81
N GLY A 53 -7.44 -0.88 11.01
CA GLY A 53 -8.57 -1.61 11.55
C GLY A 53 -9.47 -2.24 10.48
N LYS A 54 -10.48 -2.97 10.95
CA LYS A 54 -11.47 -3.61 10.07
C LYS A 54 -12.62 -2.65 9.73
N PRO A 55 -13.28 -2.80 8.57
CA PRO A 55 -12.99 -3.79 7.52
C PRO A 55 -11.78 -3.44 6.64
N SER A 56 -11.34 -2.17 6.63
CA SER A 56 -10.21 -1.69 5.83
C SER A 56 -9.43 -0.62 6.61
N SER A 57 -8.10 -0.70 6.60
CA SER A 57 -7.22 0.28 7.22
C SER A 57 -7.27 1.62 6.47
N LYS A 58 -7.21 1.60 5.13
CA LYS A 58 -7.46 2.75 4.26
C LYS A 58 -8.73 3.53 4.62
N LEU A 59 -9.89 2.86 4.67
CA LEU A 59 -11.15 3.52 5.03
C LEU A 59 -11.11 4.11 6.44
N ARG A 60 -10.39 3.46 7.35
CA ARG A 60 -10.21 3.96 8.72
C ARG A 60 -9.33 5.20 8.77
N VAL A 61 -8.22 5.24 8.02
CA VAL A 61 -7.37 6.43 7.89
C VAL A 61 -8.19 7.61 7.37
N ILE A 62 -8.95 7.41 6.30
CA ILE A 62 -9.81 8.43 5.68
C ILE A 62 -10.85 8.93 6.69
N ALA A 63 -11.55 8.04 7.39
CA ALA A 63 -12.54 8.44 8.38
C ALA A 63 -11.93 9.21 9.58
N VAL A 64 -10.71 8.85 10.02
CA VAL A 64 -10.00 9.62 11.07
C VAL A 64 -9.62 11.00 10.56
N LEU A 65 -9.14 11.10 9.32
CA LEU A 65 -8.80 12.36 8.68
C LEU A 65 -10.02 13.30 8.64
N GLU A 66 -11.16 12.82 8.15
CA GLU A 66 -12.41 13.59 8.08
C GLU A 66 -12.83 14.16 9.44
N ILE A 67 -12.78 13.35 10.52
CA ILE A 67 -13.12 13.80 11.87
C ILE A 67 -12.19 14.93 12.35
N LEU A 68 -10.90 14.84 12.02
CA LEU A 68 -9.91 15.85 12.40
C LEU A 68 -10.11 17.13 11.61
N GLU A 69 -10.37 17.03 10.30
CA GLU A 69 -10.67 18.17 9.42
C GLU A 69 -11.94 18.90 9.81
N GLN A 70 -13.02 18.17 10.15
CA GLN A 70 -14.26 18.76 10.66
C GLN A 70 -14.05 19.56 11.96
N SER A 71 -13.03 19.20 12.74
CA SER A 71 -12.61 19.96 13.93
C SER A 71 -11.57 21.05 13.66
N SER A 72 -11.31 21.37 12.38
CA SER A 72 -10.29 22.34 11.95
C SER A 72 -8.89 22.04 12.51
N PHE A 73 -8.58 20.76 12.73
CA PHE A 73 -7.30 20.34 13.29
C PHE A 73 -6.17 20.65 12.32
N GLN A 74 -5.12 21.34 12.80
CA GLN A 74 -4.01 21.80 11.97
C GLN A 74 -2.88 20.77 11.92
N GLY A 75 -2.15 20.73 10.79
CA GLY A 75 -0.97 19.89 10.62
C GLY A 75 -1.29 18.40 10.61
N ILE A 76 -2.21 17.98 9.73
CA ILE A 76 -2.47 16.57 9.43
C ILE A 76 -2.26 16.31 7.95
N LEU A 77 -1.84 15.09 7.64
CA LEU A 77 -1.73 14.55 6.29
C LEU A 77 -1.99 13.06 6.38
N ALA A 78 -2.68 12.48 5.42
CA ALA A 78 -2.86 11.04 5.29
C ALA A 78 -2.25 10.57 3.98
N ILE A 79 -1.57 9.41 4.03
CA ILE A 79 -1.17 8.67 2.84
C ILE A 79 -1.77 7.28 2.95
N VAL A 80 -2.53 6.89 1.94
CA VAL A 80 -3.16 5.56 1.81
C VAL A 80 -2.74 4.89 0.51
N ASP A 81 -2.84 3.57 0.47
CA ASP A 81 -2.65 2.83 -0.77
C ASP A 81 -3.73 3.23 -1.78
N ALA A 82 -3.32 3.45 -3.02
CA ALA A 82 -4.28 3.72 -4.08
C ALA A 82 -5.16 2.51 -4.36
N ASP A 83 -4.72 1.28 -4.05
CA ASP A 83 -5.35 0.04 -4.49
C ASP A 83 -5.74 0.16 -5.97
N PHE A 84 -7.04 0.08 -6.30
CA PHE A 84 -7.55 0.26 -7.65
C PHE A 84 -8.18 1.63 -7.91
N ASP A 85 -8.05 2.58 -6.98
CA ASP A 85 -8.69 3.91 -7.07
C ASP A 85 -8.23 4.67 -8.32
N HIS A 86 -6.98 4.49 -8.77
CA HIS A 86 -6.47 5.08 -10.02
C HIS A 86 -7.20 4.60 -11.28
N LEU A 87 -7.92 3.47 -11.20
CA LEU A 87 -8.72 2.92 -12.31
C LEU A 87 -10.19 3.40 -12.26
N GLU A 88 -10.59 4.05 -11.18
CA GLU A 88 -11.95 4.52 -10.95
C GLU A 88 -12.02 6.07 -11.01
N PRO A 89 -13.17 6.65 -11.37
CA PRO A 89 -13.33 8.11 -11.32
C PRO A 89 -13.23 8.59 -9.87
N SER A 90 -12.27 9.48 -9.57
CA SER A 90 -12.06 10.01 -8.21
C SER A 90 -13.29 10.76 -7.70
N SER A 91 -13.89 10.33 -6.58
CA SER A 91 -15.01 11.03 -5.93
C SER A 91 -14.59 11.94 -4.78
N ASP A 92 -13.42 11.72 -4.18
CA ASP A 92 -13.01 12.40 -2.95
C ASP A 92 -11.65 13.06 -3.12
N SER A 93 -11.56 14.35 -2.82
CA SER A 93 -10.26 15.01 -2.71
C SER A 93 -10.25 15.94 -1.50
N SER A 94 -9.91 15.38 -0.33
CA SER A 94 -9.33 16.22 0.72
C SER A 94 -7.94 16.67 0.26
N PRO A 95 -7.55 17.94 0.44
CA PRO A 95 -6.17 18.38 0.19
C PRO A 95 -5.15 17.73 1.14
N ASN A 96 -5.61 17.09 2.23
CA ASN A 96 -4.77 16.39 3.19
C ASN A 96 -4.81 14.86 3.00
N LEU A 97 -5.44 14.36 1.93
CA LEU A 97 -5.43 12.95 1.57
C LEU A 97 -4.59 12.75 0.31
N LEU A 98 -3.54 11.96 0.43
CA LEU A 98 -2.71 11.53 -0.68
C LEU A 98 -2.83 10.03 -0.85
N HIS A 99 -2.73 9.60 -2.10
CA HIS A 99 -2.64 8.19 -2.47
C HIS A 99 -1.21 7.88 -2.91
N THR A 100 -0.80 6.62 -2.79
CA THR A 100 0.45 6.15 -3.41
C THR A 100 0.43 6.38 -4.93
N ASP A 101 1.61 6.63 -5.52
CA ASP A 101 1.73 6.93 -6.96
C ASP A 101 1.35 5.73 -7.83
N THR A 102 1.58 4.52 -7.31
CA THR A 102 1.16 3.23 -7.89
C THR A 102 0.06 2.61 -7.02
N HIS A 103 -0.16 1.30 -7.07
CA HIS A 103 -1.24 0.65 -6.30
C HIS A 103 -0.99 0.67 -4.78
N ASP A 104 0.26 0.48 -4.36
CA ASP A 104 0.70 0.35 -2.97
C ASP A 104 2.17 0.77 -2.84
N LEU A 105 2.70 0.74 -1.61
CA LEU A 105 4.09 1.08 -1.34
C LEU A 105 5.08 0.10 -2.01
N GLU A 106 4.78 -1.20 -2.04
CA GLU A 106 5.62 -2.21 -2.67
C GLU A 106 5.78 -1.97 -4.18
N THR A 107 4.70 -1.61 -4.87
CA THR A 107 4.72 -1.25 -6.28
C THR A 107 5.46 0.05 -6.53
N MET A 108 5.44 1.01 -5.60
CA MET A 108 6.27 2.22 -5.69
C MET A 108 7.75 1.84 -5.57
N LEU A 109 8.10 0.94 -4.66
CA LEU A 109 9.48 0.44 -4.51
C LEU A 109 9.93 -0.30 -5.78
N ILE A 110 9.08 -1.17 -6.33
CA ILE A 110 9.29 -1.87 -7.60
C ILE A 110 9.37 -0.89 -8.77
N ASN A 111 8.78 0.31 -8.71
CA ASN A 111 8.88 1.34 -9.74
C ASN A 111 10.04 2.34 -9.50
N SER A 112 10.78 2.21 -8.40
CA SER A 112 11.87 3.11 -8.01
C SER A 112 13.26 2.49 -8.21
N SER A 113 14.30 3.30 -8.01
CA SER A 113 15.71 2.83 -7.97
C SER A 113 16.00 1.83 -6.82
N ALA A 114 15.08 1.64 -5.88
CA ALA A 114 15.23 0.65 -4.82
C ALA A 114 15.35 -0.77 -5.40
N LEU A 115 14.59 -1.10 -6.44
CA LEU A 115 14.69 -2.40 -7.11
C LEU A 115 16.11 -2.65 -7.63
N ASP A 116 16.70 -1.66 -8.31
CA ASP A 116 18.04 -1.80 -8.90
C ASP A 116 19.09 -2.06 -7.82
N LYS A 117 18.98 -1.40 -6.67
CA LYS A 117 19.86 -1.60 -5.51
C LYS A 117 19.70 -2.99 -4.90
N VAL A 118 18.47 -3.49 -4.76
CA VAL A 118 18.20 -4.84 -4.25
C VAL A 118 18.79 -5.89 -5.19
N VAL A 119 18.59 -5.71 -6.50
CA VAL A 119 19.11 -6.62 -7.53
C VAL A 119 20.63 -6.60 -7.57
N ALA A 120 21.26 -5.42 -7.46
CA ALA A 120 22.71 -5.30 -7.42
C ALA A 120 23.34 -5.95 -6.18
N GLU A 121 22.67 -5.88 -5.03
CA GLU A 121 23.18 -6.44 -3.77
C GLU A 121 22.96 -7.96 -3.66
N TRP A 122 21.81 -8.47 -4.11
CA TRP A 122 21.39 -9.85 -3.85
C TRP A 122 21.26 -10.73 -5.09
N GLY A 123 21.24 -10.12 -6.28
CA GLY A 123 21.06 -10.85 -7.53
C GLY A 123 22.35 -11.53 -7.99
N SER A 124 22.21 -12.72 -8.59
CA SER A 124 23.33 -13.39 -9.24
C SER A 124 23.68 -12.64 -10.54
N GLU A 125 24.93 -12.21 -10.64
CA GLU A 125 25.45 -11.51 -11.82
C GLU A 125 25.20 -12.30 -13.11
N ASP A 126 25.48 -13.60 -13.12
CA ASP A 126 25.20 -14.48 -14.25
C ASP A 126 23.71 -14.52 -14.62
N LYS A 127 22.81 -14.61 -13.63
CA LYS A 127 21.37 -14.64 -13.89
C LYS A 127 20.89 -13.29 -14.45
N ILE A 128 21.36 -12.18 -13.90
CA ILE A 128 20.99 -10.83 -14.35
C ILE A 128 21.48 -10.60 -15.78
N ASN A 129 22.76 -10.88 -16.06
CA ASN A 129 23.35 -10.65 -17.38
C ASN A 129 22.73 -11.51 -18.48
N ASN A 130 22.26 -12.71 -18.12
CA ASN A 130 21.57 -13.61 -19.05
C ASN A 130 20.04 -13.41 -19.07
N PHE A 131 19.50 -12.53 -18.24
CA PHE A 131 18.06 -12.25 -18.23
C PHE A 131 17.71 -11.35 -19.42
N ALA A 132 17.07 -11.93 -20.44
CA ALA A 132 16.88 -11.29 -21.74
C ALA A 132 15.89 -10.10 -21.73
N GLN A 133 15.21 -9.84 -20.62
CA GLN A 133 14.15 -8.84 -20.51
C GLN A 133 14.46 -7.84 -19.40
N ASP A 134 13.85 -6.66 -19.47
CA ASP A 134 13.86 -5.74 -18.33
C ASP A 134 13.12 -6.38 -17.13
N LEU A 135 13.85 -6.57 -16.03
CA LEU A 135 13.33 -7.26 -14.84
C LEU A 135 12.09 -6.58 -14.29
N ARG A 136 12.08 -5.24 -14.25
CA ARG A 136 10.94 -4.46 -13.74
C ARG A 136 9.68 -4.72 -14.55
N THR A 137 9.80 -4.69 -15.88
CA THR A 137 8.72 -5.01 -16.80
C THR A 137 8.19 -6.43 -16.59
N VAL A 138 9.08 -7.41 -16.39
CA VAL A 138 8.66 -8.79 -16.13
C VAL A 138 7.91 -8.93 -14.81
N LEU A 139 8.42 -8.32 -13.73
CA LEU A 139 7.77 -8.34 -12.41
C LEU A 139 6.38 -7.70 -12.46
N VAL A 140 6.25 -6.53 -13.10
CA VAL A 140 4.96 -5.85 -13.26
C VAL A 140 4.00 -6.72 -14.06
N LYS A 141 4.43 -7.28 -15.21
CA LYS A 141 3.58 -8.16 -16.03
C LYS A 141 3.13 -9.41 -15.27
N ALA A 142 4.01 -10.03 -14.49
CA ALA A 142 3.66 -11.19 -13.68
C ALA A 142 2.60 -10.85 -12.63
N GLY A 143 2.69 -9.66 -12.01
CA GLY A 143 1.70 -9.16 -11.06
C GLY A 143 0.36 -8.75 -11.70
N MET A 144 0.38 -8.26 -12.95
CA MET A 144 -0.81 -7.73 -13.63
C MET A 144 -1.96 -8.74 -13.73
N CYS A 145 -1.68 -10.01 -14.04
CA CYS A 145 -2.72 -11.04 -14.16
C CYS A 145 -3.49 -11.20 -12.84
N VAL A 146 -2.78 -11.27 -11.71
CA VAL A 146 -3.37 -11.36 -10.37
C VAL A 146 -4.08 -10.05 -10.01
N GLY A 147 -3.47 -8.90 -10.34
CA GLY A 147 -4.06 -7.58 -10.12
C GLY A 147 -5.42 -7.43 -10.81
N TYR A 148 -5.54 -7.81 -12.09
CA TYR A 148 -6.80 -7.78 -12.81
C TYR A 148 -7.85 -8.74 -12.24
N LEU A 149 -7.45 -9.94 -11.83
CA LEU A 149 -8.38 -10.87 -11.17
C LEU A 149 -8.90 -10.29 -9.84
N ARG A 150 -8.02 -9.68 -9.04
CA ARG A 150 -8.41 -8.98 -7.79
C ARG A 150 -9.37 -7.83 -8.08
N TRP A 151 -9.04 -6.99 -9.06
CA TRP A 151 -9.87 -5.85 -9.44
C TRP A 151 -11.26 -6.29 -9.91
N VAL A 152 -11.33 -7.26 -10.84
CA VAL A 152 -12.61 -7.79 -11.33
C VAL A 152 -13.41 -8.44 -10.20
N SER A 153 -12.76 -9.16 -9.29
CA SER A 153 -13.41 -9.74 -8.12
C SER A 153 -14.05 -8.67 -7.23
N GLN A 154 -13.36 -7.54 -7.01
CA GLN A 154 -13.86 -6.40 -6.25
C GLN A 154 -15.03 -5.73 -6.97
N CYS A 155 -14.89 -5.37 -8.25
CA CYS A 155 -15.93 -4.67 -9.00
C CYS A 155 -17.21 -5.50 -9.17
N LYS A 156 -17.08 -6.83 -9.32
CA LYS A 156 -18.21 -7.73 -9.60
C LYS A 156 -18.68 -8.53 -8.37
N GLY A 157 -18.03 -8.39 -7.22
CA GLY A 157 -18.38 -9.14 -6.00
C GLY A 157 -18.21 -10.66 -6.14
N ILE A 158 -17.22 -11.12 -6.92
CA ILE A 158 -16.99 -12.56 -7.22
C ILE A 158 -16.35 -13.29 -6.02
N ASN A 159 -15.86 -12.54 -5.02
CA ASN A 159 -15.26 -13.08 -3.78
C ASN A 159 -14.12 -14.09 -4.04
N LEU A 160 -13.31 -13.87 -5.09
CA LEU A 160 -12.09 -14.64 -5.31
C LEU A 160 -11.16 -14.49 -4.10
N THR A 161 -10.58 -15.60 -3.65
CA THR A 161 -9.61 -15.59 -2.55
C THR A 161 -8.21 -15.76 -3.10
N PHE A 162 -7.30 -14.91 -2.63
CA PHE A 162 -5.88 -15.00 -2.97
C PHE A 162 -5.02 -15.45 -1.78
N ASP A 163 -5.67 -15.77 -0.66
CA ASP A 163 -4.99 -16.28 0.53
C ASP A 163 -4.54 -17.73 0.32
N GLY A 164 -3.31 -18.05 0.74
CA GLY A 164 -2.73 -19.39 0.60
C GLY A 164 -2.36 -19.82 -0.82
N ILE A 165 -2.45 -18.93 -1.82
CA ILE A 165 -2.00 -19.23 -3.18
C ILE A 165 -0.49 -19.51 -3.18
N LYS A 166 -0.11 -20.63 -3.80
CA LYS A 166 1.30 -21.01 -4.00
C LYS A 166 1.77 -20.52 -5.37
N PHE A 167 2.47 -19.39 -5.39
CA PHE A 167 2.99 -18.78 -6.62
C PHE A 167 3.84 -19.73 -7.48
N SER A 168 4.63 -20.61 -6.85
CA SER A 168 5.45 -21.61 -7.55
C SER A 168 4.65 -22.64 -8.38
N LYS A 169 3.31 -22.68 -8.24
CA LYS A 169 2.46 -23.53 -9.09
C LYS A 169 2.25 -22.97 -10.50
N PHE A 170 2.35 -21.65 -10.68
CA PHE A 170 2.02 -20.99 -11.94
C PHE A 170 3.04 -19.93 -12.35
N ILE A 171 4.11 -19.73 -11.60
CA ILE A 171 5.23 -18.85 -11.99
C ILE A 171 6.44 -19.73 -12.26
N ASP A 172 7.01 -19.58 -13.45
CA ASP A 172 8.29 -20.23 -13.80
C ASP A 172 9.45 -19.51 -13.09
N GLU A 173 10.23 -20.24 -12.29
CA GLU A 173 11.28 -19.65 -11.43
C GLU A 173 12.47 -19.06 -12.20
N THR A 174 12.62 -19.40 -13.48
CA THR A 174 13.76 -18.95 -14.31
C THR A 174 13.38 -17.74 -15.17
N THR A 175 12.20 -17.80 -15.78
CA THR A 175 11.70 -16.79 -16.73
C THR A 175 10.75 -15.78 -16.07
N LEU A 176 10.25 -16.10 -14.87
CA LEU A 176 9.23 -15.35 -14.14
C LEU A 176 7.91 -15.17 -14.92
N GLN A 177 7.68 -16.02 -15.93
CA GLN A 177 6.44 -16.02 -16.69
C GLN A 177 5.32 -16.70 -15.92
N VAL A 178 4.10 -16.20 -16.11
CA VAL A 178 2.88 -16.69 -15.47
C VAL A 178 2.14 -17.65 -16.41
N ASP A 179 1.86 -18.86 -15.93
CA ASP A 179 0.89 -19.75 -16.53
C ASP A 179 -0.53 -19.35 -16.09
N GLU A 180 -1.20 -18.55 -16.93
CA GLU A 180 -2.56 -18.06 -16.69
C GLU A 180 -3.58 -19.20 -16.53
N SER A 181 -3.40 -20.32 -17.24
CA SER A 181 -4.33 -21.46 -17.16
C SER A 181 -4.24 -22.14 -15.81
N THR A 182 -3.03 -22.27 -15.27
CA THR A 182 -2.82 -22.83 -13.93
C THR A 182 -3.24 -21.83 -12.85
N LEU A 183 -2.97 -20.54 -13.03
CA LEU A 183 -3.43 -19.47 -12.13
C LEU A 183 -4.95 -19.53 -11.93
N ILE A 184 -5.73 -19.58 -13.02
CA ILE A 184 -7.20 -19.63 -12.96
C ILE A 184 -7.71 -20.88 -12.24
N ARG A 185 -6.97 -22.00 -12.25
CA ARG A 185 -7.37 -23.24 -11.56
C ARG A 185 -7.07 -23.23 -10.07
N VAL A 186 -6.18 -22.36 -9.61
CA VAL A 186 -5.75 -22.30 -8.19
C VAL A 186 -6.37 -21.14 -7.43
N CYS A 187 -6.91 -20.13 -8.15
CA CYS A 187 -7.79 -19.08 -7.64
C CYS A 187 -9.25 -19.56 -7.58
#